data_AF-A0A7S2U7C6-F1
#
_entry.id   AF-A0A7S2U7C6-F1
#
_cell.length_a   1.000
_cell.length_b   1.000
_cell.length_c   1.000
_cell.angle_alpha   90.00
_cell.angle_beta   90.00
_cell.angle_gamma   90.00
#
_symmetry.space_group_name_H-M   'P 1'
#
loop_
_entity.id
_entity.type
_entity.pdbx_description
1 polymer ?
#
loop_
_entity_poly.entity_id
_entity_poly.type
_entity_poly.pdbx_seq_one_letter_code
_entity_poly.pdbx_strand_id
1 'polypeptide(L)'
;NVIDYLTHYQQDPMTEITTPLDGDTLQEIIKQDWYRRFIETIDLSMVFQLVTAANYLNIKSLLDLAILRVSIELMGKPVDEIHKILNIPQMTEEEKIQAMEDYKWLFSDSD
;
A
#
# COMPACT_ATOMS: atom_id res chain seq x y z
N ASN A 1 4.86 5.68 15.61
CA ASN A 1 5.99 4.77 15.94
C ASN A 1 5.43 3.34 16.10
N VAL A 2 6.21 2.28 15.83
CA VAL A 2 5.81 0.88 16.08
C VAL A 2 5.43 0.66 17.55
N ILE A 3 6.14 1.31 18.47
CA ILE A 3 5.86 1.22 19.91
C ILE A 3 4.48 1.83 20.24
N ASP A 4 4.15 3.00 19.66
CA ASP A 4 2.84 3.64 19.85
C ASP A 4 1.71 2.72 19.35
N TYR A 5 1.91 2.09 18.19
CA TYR A 5 0.97 1.11 17.63
C TYR A 5 0.74 -0.05 18.59
N LEU A 6 1.81 -0.68 19.09
CA LEU A 6 1.69 -1.82 19.99
C LEU A 6 1.07 -1.44 21.34
N THR A 7 1.37 -0.25 21.84
CA THR A 7 0.80 0.26 23.10
C THR A 7 -0.71 0.44 22.97
N HIS A 8 -1.18 0.98 21.85
CA HIS A 8 -2.62 1.09 21.59
C HIS A 8 -3.26 -0.28 21.32
N TYR A 9 -2.61 -1.13 20.54
CA TYR A 9 -3.09 -2.47 20.19
C TYR A 9 -3.32 -3.37 21.41
N GLN A 10 -2.52 -3.22 22.48
CA GLN A 10 -2.75 -3.94 23.74
C GLN A 10 -4.06 -3.56 24.43
N GLN A 11 -4.56 -2.33 24.21
CA GLN A 11 -5.80 -1.84 24.81
C GLN A 11 -7.01 -2.08 23.89
N ASP A 12 -6.84 -1.81 22.59
CA ASP A 12 -7.86 -1.99 21.57
C ASP A 12 -7.24 -2.68 20.34
N PRO A 13 -7.33 -4.02 20.24
CA PRO A 13 -6.79 -4.76 19.10
C PRO A 13 -7.39 -4.28 17.77
N MET A 14 -6.55 -4.20 16.75
CA MET A 14 -7.00 -3.82 15.41
C MET A 14 -7.90 -4.91 14.82
N THR A 15 -8.99 -4.49 14.18
CA THR A 15 -9.83 -5.37 13.36
C THR A 15 -9.04 -5.81 12.13
N GLU A 16 -9.11 -7.09 11.80
CA GLU A 16 -8.41 -7.61 10.62
C GLU A 16 -8.98 -6.99 9.33
N ILE A 17 -8.07 -6.54 8.46
CA ILE A 17 -8.43 -6.03 7.13
C ILE A 17 -8.70 -7.24 6.25
N THR A 18 -9.94 -7.41 5.80
CA THR A 18 -10.35 -8.53 4.95
C THR A 18 -10.20 -8.21 3.47
N THR A 19 -9.91 -9.23 2.66
CA THR A 19 -9.98 -9.18 1.20
C THR A 19 -11.19 -9.98 0.71
N PRO A 20 -11.99 -9.49 -0.26
CA PRO A 20 -11.85 -8.22 -0.98
C PRO A 20 -12.08 -7.00 -0.09
N LEU A 21 -11.46 -5.87 -0.45
CA LEU A 21 -11.60 -4.61 0.29
C LEU A 21 -13.02 -4.06 0.09
N ASP A 22 -13.61 -3.56 1.17
CA ASP A 22 -15.00 -3.08 1.19
C ASP A 22 -15.06 -1.55 1.00
N GLY A 23 -14.27 -1.04 0.05
CA GLY A 23 -14.15 0.40 -0.26
C GLY A 23 -12.82 0.76 -0.94
N ASP A 24 -12.74 2.01 -1.39
CA ASP A 24 -11.58 2.56 -2.11
C ASP A 24 -10.80 3.58 -1.26
N THR A 25 -11.28 3.84 -0.04
CA THR A 25 -10.68 4.82 0.87
C THR A 25 -10.36 4.23 2.24
N LEU A 26 -9.36 4.79 2.93
CA LEU A 26 -9.00 4.38 4.29
C LEU A 26 -10.16 4.53 5.28
N GLN A 27 -11.05 5.50 5.07
CA GLN A 27 -12.19 5.75 5.94
C GLN A 27 -13.25 4.64 5.84
N GLU A 28 -13.48 4.10 4.64
CA GLU A 28 -14.42 3.01 4.41
C GLU A 28 -13.88 1.69 4.96
N ILE A 29 -12.59 1.44 4.74
CA ILE A 29 -11.94 0.16 5.09
C ILE A 29 -11.61 0.09 6.59
N ILE A 30 -11.01 1.15 7.15
CA ILE A 30 -10.58 1.19 8.55
C ILE A 30 -11.65 1.90 9.37
N LYS A 31 -12.48 1.13 10.08
CA LYS A 31 -13.53 1.69 10.95
C LYS A 31 -12.98 2.32 12.23
N GLN A 32 -11.86 1.80 12.72
CA GLN A 32 -11.22 2.29 13.95
C GLN A 32 -10.44 3.60 13.70
N ASP A 33 -10.94 4.67 14.31
CA ASP A 33 -10.45 6.04 14.20
C ASP A 33 -8.96 6.23 14.52
N TRP A 34 -8.46 5.50 15.52
CA TRP A 34 -7.07 5.64 15.95
C TRP A 34 -6.10 5.14 14.88
N TYR A 35 -6.34 3.94 14.34
CA TYR A 35 -5.50 3.32 13.31
C TYR A 35 -5.49 4.10 12.01
N ARG A 36 -6.65 4.65 11.63
CA ARG A 36 -6.76 5.53 10.46
C ARG A 36 -5.91 6.80 10.63
N ARG A 37 -6.07 7.53 11.73
CA ARG A 37 -5.26 8.73 12.00
C ARG A 37 -3.77 8.41 12.13
N PHE A 38 -3.45 7.28 12.77
CA PHE A 38 -2.07 6.84 12.91
C PHE A 38 -1.39 6.68 11.55
N ILE A 39 -2.03 6.00 10.59
CA ILE A 39 -1.41 5.75 9.28
C ILE A 39 -1.46 6.98 8.36
N GLU A 40 -2.48 7.83 8.47
CA GLU A 40 -2.62 9.07 7.69
C GLU A 40 -1.60 10.15 8.07
N THR A 41 -1.21 10.21 9.34
CA THR A 41 -0.25 11.21 9.83
C THR A 41 1.20 10.86 9.53
N ILE A 42 1.47 9.62 9.10
CA ILE A 42 2.81 9.16 8.73
C ILE A 42 3.03 9.45 7.24
N ASP A 43 4.17 10.06 6.93
CA ASP A 43 4.57 10.32 5.56
C ASP A 43 4.85 9.01 4.81
N LEU A 44 4.64 9.02 3.49
CA LEU A 44 4.75 7.81 2.67
C LEU A 44 6.14 7.16 2.74
N SER A 45 7.20 7.95 2.89
CA SER A 45 8.57 7.42 3.01
C SER A 45 8.76 6.61 4.28
N MET A 46 8.19 7.10 5.39
CA MET A 46 8.17 6.42 6.68
C MET A 46 7.22 5.21 6.66
N VAL A 47 6.13 5.24 5.87
CA VAL A 47 5.26 4.06 5.68
C VAL A 47 6.05 2.90 5.06
N PHE A 48 6.94 3.13 4.08
CA PHE A 48 7.79 2.05 3.54
C PHE A 48 8.75 1.46 4.59
N GLN A 49 9.31 2.31 5.45
CA GLN A 49 10.10 1.84 6.59
C GLN A 49 9.25 1.04 7.58
N LEU A 50 7.99 1.46 7.79
CA LEU A 50 7.03 0.78 8.65
C LEU A 50 6.66 -0.61 8.10
N VAL A 51 6.45 -0.75 6.78
CA VAL A 51 6.26 -2.04 6.10
C VAL A 51 7.44 -2.96 6.39
N THR A 52 8.66 -2.45 6.22
CA THR A 52 9.89 -3.24 6.44
C THR A 52 10.04 -3.66 7.90
N ALA A 53 9.80 -2.74 8.83
CA ALA A 53 9.87 -3.01 10.26
C ALA A 53 8.79 -3.99 10.72
N ALA A 54 7.54 -3.83 10.26
CA ALA A 54 6.44 -4.72 10.59
C ALA A 54 6.66 -6.14 10.06
N ASN A 55 7.19 -6.26 8.84
CA ASN A 55 7.59 -7.54 8.26
C ASN A 55 8.73 -8.20 9.06
N TYR A 56 9.77 -7.45 9.41
CA TYR A 56 10.89 -7.95 10.21
C TYR A 56 10.48 -8.41 11.61
N LEU A 57 9.61 -7.65 12.27
CA LEU A 57 9.10 -7.94 13.62
C LEU A 57 7.92 -8.93 13.62
N ASN A 58 7.47 -9.38 12.44
CA ASN A 58 6.34 -10.28 12.25
C ASN A 58 5.02 -9.78 12.88
N ILE A 59 4.68 -8.51 12.66
CA ILE A 59 3.45 -7.88 13.15
C ILE A 59 2.46 -7.76 11.98
N LYS A 60 1.67 -8.82 11.74
CA LYS A 60 0.74 -8.89 10.59
C LYS A 60 -0.21 -7.70 10.50
N SER A 61 -0.86 -7.33 11.60
CA SER A 61 -1.85 -6.23 11.61
C SER A 61 -1.26 -4.88 11.23
N LEU A 62 0.00 -4.61 11.62
CA LEU A 62 0.72 -3.40 11.25
C LEU A 62 1.18 -3.45 9.78
N LEU A 63 1.62 -4.62 9.32
CA LEU A 63 2.01 -4.84 7.94
C LEU A 63 0.82 -4.60 7.01
N ASP A 64 -0.33 -5.20 7.30
CA ASP A 64 -1.56 -5.05 6.51
C ASP A 64 -2.02 -3.58 6.47
N LEU A 65 -1.97 -2.87 7.61
CA LEU A 65 -2.31 -1.45 7.68
C LEU A 65 -1.38 -0.58 6.81
N ALA A 66 -0.08 -0.85 6.85
CA ALA A 66 0.90 -0.10 6.07
C ALA A 66 0.80 -0.40 4.57
N ILE A 67 0.61 -1.66 4.20
CA ILE A 67 0.37 -2.07 2.80
C ILE A 67 -0.91 -1.42 2.28
N LEU A 68 -1.99 -1.42 3.06
CA LEU A 68 -3.24 -0.77 2.68
C LEU A 68 -3.03 0.71 2.34
N ARG A 69 -2.29 1.47 3.17
CA ARG A 69 -1.99 2.88 2.89
C ARG A 69 -1.25 3.06 1.57
N VAL A 70 -0.28 2.19 1.28
CA VAL A 70 0.47 2.20 0.01
C VAL A 70 -0.45 1.86 -1.15
N SER A 71 -1.28 0.83 -1.05
CA SER A 71 -2.24 0.44 -2.09
C SER A 71 -3.19 1.58 -2.46
N ILE A 72 -3.73 2.28 -1.47
CA ILE A 72 -4.61 3.44 -1.67
C ILE A 72 -3.87 4.59 -2.35
N GLU A 73 -2.60 4.82 -2.00
CA GLU A 73 -1.79 5.87 -2.64
C GLU A 73 -1.46 5.55 -4.11
N LEU A 74 -1.31 4.27 -4.45
CA LEU A 74 -1.02 3.83 -5.82
C LEU A 74 -2.27 3.76 -6.70
N MET A 75 -3.44 3.57 -6.10
CA MET A 75 -4.70 3.39 -6.82
C MET A 75 -5.01 4.62 -7.69
N GLY A 76 -5.25 4.38 -8.99
CA GLY A 76 -5.63 5.42 -9.95
C GLY A 76 -4.49 6.34 -10.42
N LYS A 77 -3.26 6.14 -9.98
CA LYS A 77 -2.10 6.92 -10.46
C LYS A 77 -1.53 6.35 -11.77
N PRO A 78 -1.01 7.21 -12.67
CA PRO A 78 -0.33 6.75 -13.87
C PRO A 78 0.99 6.05 -13.52
N VAL A 79 1.43 5.13 -14.38
CA VAL A 79 2.66 4.34 -14.21
C VAL A 79 3.88 5.22 -13.92
N ASP A 80 4.01 6.34 -14.62
CA ASP A 80 5.14 7.26 -14.42
C ASP A 80 5.18 7.87 -13.01
N GLU A 81 4.03 8.13 -12.39
CA GLU A 81 3.95 8.59 -10.99
C GLU A 81 4.22 7.46 -10.00
N ILE A 82 3.71 6.26 -10.29
CA ILE A 82 3.97 5.06 -9.47
C ILE A 82 5.47 4.78 -9.40
N HIS A 83 6.20 4.88 -10.52
CA HIS A 83 7.66 4.72 -10.55
C HIS A 83 8.36 5.76 -9.66
N LYS A 84 7.89 7.02 -9.65
CA LYS A 84 8.45 8.05 -8.77
C LYS A 84 8.17 7.77 -7.30
N ILE A 85 6.94 7.38 -6.97
CA ILE A 85 6.52 7.06 -5.60
C ILE A 85 7.30 5.88 -5.03
N LEU A 86 7.48 4.83 -5.84
CA LEU A 86 8.19 3.61 -5.45
C LEU A 86 9.71 3.73 -5.65
N ASN A 87 10.21 4.86 -6.15
CA ASN A 87 11.60 5.07 -6.51
C ASN A 87 12.17 3.97 -7.42
N ILE A 88 11.34 3.52 -8.38
CA ILE A 88 11.70 2.51 -9.38
C ILE A 88 12.28 3.24 -10.61
N PRO A 89 13.39 2.76 -11.19
CA PRO A 89 13.95 3.32 -12.41
C PRO A 89 12.91 3.40 -13.53
N GLN A 90 12.96 4.47 -14.32
CA GLN A 90 12.15 4.57 -15.54
C GLN A 90 12.65 3.56 -16.57
N MET A 91 11.73 2.81 -17.17
CA MET A 91 12.08 1.91 -18.28
C MET A 91 12.50 2.74 -19.49
N THR A 92 13.51 2.24 -20.20
CA THR A 92 13.90 2.76 -21.51
C THR A 92 12.80 2.48 -22.53
N GLU A 93 12.81 3.21 -23.65
CA GLU A 93 11.79 3.04 -24.69
C GLU A 93 11.80 1.63 -25.30
N GLU A 94 12.98 1.02 -25.42
CA GLU A 94 13.16 -0.36 -25.88
C GLU A 94 12.54 -1.36 -24.91
N GLU A 95 12.76 -1.19 -23.60
CA GLU A 95 12.15 -2.03 -22.56
C GLU A 95 10.63 -1.88 -22.50
N LYS A 96 10.10 -0.66 -22.75
CA LYS A 96 8.66 -0.42 -22.82
C LYS A 96 8.02 -1.13 -24.02
N ILE A 97 8.67 -1.08 -25.19
CA ILE A 97 8.20 -1.76 -26.41
C ILE A 97 8.21 -3.28 -26.17
N GLN A 98 9.31 -3.82 -25.63
CA GLN A 98 9.39 -5.26 -25.33
C GLN A 98 8.32 -5.68 -24.32
N ALA A 99 8.11 -4.92 -23.25
CA ALA A 99 7.06 -5.20 -22.28
C ALA A 99 5.66 -5.14 -22.92
N MET A 100 5.40 -4.18 -23.82
CA MET A 100 4.13 -4.08 -24.55
C MET A 100 3.91 -5.30 -25.47
N GLU A 101 4.95 -5.82 -26.10
CA GLU A 101 4.90 -7.04 -26.92
C GLU A 101 4.66 -8.29 -26.07
N ASP A 102 5.37 -8.43 -24.95
CA ASP A 102 5.27 -9.57 -24.04
C ASP A 102 3.90 -9.63 -23.35
N TYR A 103 3.35 -8.46 -23.01
CA TYR A 103 2.05 -8.31 -22.36
C TYR A 103 0.93 -7.91 -23.31
N LYS A 104 1.11 -8.10 -24.62
CA LYS A 104 0.13 -7.73 -25.65
C LYS A 104 -1.25 -8.36 -25.44
N TRP A 105 -1.30 -9.52 -24.79
CA TRP A 105 -2.53 -10.23 -24.43
C TRP A 105 -3.42 -9.47 -23.43
N LEU A 106 -2.88 -8.57 -22.59
CA LEU A 106 -3.69 -7.75 -21.68
C LEU A 106 -4.56 -6.73 -22.42
N PHE A 107 -4.20 -6.39 -23.66
CA PHE A 107 -4.83 -5.35 -24.46
C PHE A 107 -5.59 -5.90 -25.68
N SER A 108 -5.51 -7.20 -25.94
CA SER A 108 -6.17 -7.83 -27.10
C SER A 108 -7.63 -8.23 -26.85
N ASP A 109 -8.07 -8.26 -25.58
CA ASP A 109 -9.36 -8.84 -25.19
C ASP A 109 -10.41 -7.77 -24.80
N SER A 110 -10.31 -6.56 -25.35
CA SER A 110 -11.28 -5.46 -25.13
C SER A 110 -12.32 -5.29 -26.25
N ASP A 111 -12.53 -6.31 -27.10
CA ASP A 111 -13.58 -6.34 -28.14
C ASP A 111 -14.79 -7.20 -27.74
#